data_AF-A0A8J6AMZ0-F1
#
_entry.id   AF-A0A8J6AMZ0-F1
#
_cell.length_a   1.000
_cell.length_b   1.000
_cell.length_c   1.000
_cell.angle_alpha   90.00
_cell.angle_beta   90.00
_cell.angle_gamma   90.00
#
_symmetry.space_group_name_H-M   'P 1'
#
loop_
_entity.id
_entity.type
_entity.pdbx_description
1 polymer ?
#
loop_
_entity_poly.entity_id
_entity_poly.type
_entity_poly.pdbx_seq_one_letter_code
_entity_poly.pdbx_strand_id
1 'polypeptide(L)'
;WSSVTLCASCDEFTDKTCKRNPGSCVARYPDFACQTKEIYALRYTGEYVFRYAILGCPKRCAEYTRVTNWDKTVFSCCHEGYCNSKSPVNLTPSKSSY
;
A
#
# COMPACT_ATOMS: atom_id res chain seq x y z
N TRP A 1 3.81 -26.98 10.08
CA TRP A 1 3.12 -26.55 8.84
C TRP A 1 3.54 -25.14 8.52
N SER A 2 4.18 -24.90 7.36
CA SER A 2 4.47 -23.54 6.92
C SER A 2 3.15 -22.88 6.52
N SER A 3 2.74 -21.83 7.25
CA SER A 3 1.55 -21.06 6.90
C SER A 3 1.78 -20.33 5.58
N VAL A 4 0.99 -20.67 4.55
CA VAL A 4 1.01 -19.94 3.28
C VAL A 4 0.34 -18.59 3.49
N THR A 5 1.11 -17.50 3.45
CA THR A 5 0.57 -16.13 3.52
C THR A 5 0.09 -15.72 2.13
N LEU A 6 -1.23 -15.62 1.95
CA LEU A 6 -1.85 -15.08 0.75
C LEU A 6 -2.08 -13.58 0.90
N CYS A 7 -1.83 -12.81 -0.16
CA CYS A 7 -2.02 -11.37 -0.21
C CYS A 7 -2.97 -10.98 -1.34
N ALA A 8 -3.62 -9.82 -1.21
CA ALA A 8 -4.30 -9.21 -2.35
C ALA A 8 -3.26 -8.69 -3.36
N SER A 9 -3.56 -8.82 -4.65
CA SER A 9 -2.80 -8.24 -5.75
C SER A 9 -3.72 -7.31 -6.55
N CYS A 10 -3.29 -6.07 -6.77
CA CYS A 10 -4.08 -5.07 -7.49
C CYS A 10 -3.19 -3.92 -7.95
N ASP A 11 -3.33 -3.49 -9.20
CA ASP A 11 -2.55 -2.37 -9.76
C ASP A 11 -3.18 -1.01 -9.45
N GLU A 12 -4.46 -0.98 -9.11
CA GLU A 12 -5.17 0.25 -8.75
C GLU A 12 -6.29 -0.05 -7.74
N PHE A 13 -5.99 0.15 -6.46
CA PHE A 13 -6.90 -0.08 -5.34
C PHE A 13 -7.38 1.25 -4.75
N THR A 14 -8.69 1.48 -4.77
CA THR A 14 -9.35 2.70 -4.27
C THR A 14 -10.66 2.34 -3.59
N ASP A 15 -11.00 3.04 -2.50
CA ASP A 15 -12.27 2.84 -1.77
C ASP A 15 -12.57 1.35 -1.46
N LYS A 16 -11.58 0.65 -0.91
CA LYS A 16 -11.65 -0.79 -0.57
C LYS A 16 -11.93 -1.72 -1.76
N THR A 17 -11.78 -1.23 -2.99
CA THR A 17 -12.13 -1.96 -4.22
C THR A 17 -10.93 -1.98 -5.15
N CYS A 18 -10.62 -3.15 -5.72
CA CYS A 18 -9.64 -3.23 -6.80
C CYS A 18 -10.29 -2.79 -8.12
N LYS A 19 -9.74 -1.76 -8.75
CA LYS A 19 -10.20 -1.24 -10.05
C LYS A 19 -9.44 -1.84 -11.23
N ARG A 20 -8.19 -2.28 -11.01
CA ARG A 20 -7.32 -2.78 -12.07
C ARG A 20 -6.54 -4.02 -11.67
N ASN A 21 -6.58 -5.04 -12.53
CA ASN A 21 -5.86 -6.31 -12.39
C ASN A 21 -6.06 -6.99 -11.01
N PRO A 22 -7.32 -7.31 -10.64
CA PRO A 22 -7.60 -7.98 -9.38
C PRO A 22 -7.00 -9.39 -9.37
N GLY A 23 -6.35 -9.74 -8.27
CA GLY A 23 -5.79 -11.07 -8.09
C GLY A 23 -5.32 -11.32 -6.67
N SER A 24 -4.57 -12.40 -6.52
CA SER A 24 -3.89 -12.73 -5.28
C SER A 24 -2.48 -13.21 -5.59
N CYS A 25 -1.60 -13.08 -4.60
CA CYS A 25 -0.24 -13.60 -4.68
C CYS A 25 0.11 -14.30 -3.37
N VAL A 26 1.05 -15.24 -3.45
CA VAL A 26 1.60 -15.91 -2.27
C VAL A 26 2.86 -15.18 -1.85
N ALA A 27 2.91 -14.73 -0.60
CA ALA A 27 4.12 -14.13 -0.04
C ALA A 27 5.19 -15.22 0.10
N ARG A 28 6.43 -14.87 -0.26
CA ARG A 28 7.57 -15.81 -0.32
C ARG A 28 8.71 -15.33 0.57
N TYR A 29 9.63 -16.25 0.85
CA TYR A 29 10.93 -15.95 1.48
C TYR A 29 11.63 -14.78 0.76
N PRO A 30 12.37 -13.90 1.46
CA PRO A 30 12.69 -13.94 2.90
C PRO A 30 11.60 -13.45 3.84
N ASP A 31 10.77 -12.49 3.42
CA ASP A 31 9.99 -11.71 4.39
C ASP A 31 8.58 -12.25 4.62
N PHE A 32 8.07 -13.10 3.71
CA PHE A 32 6.71 -13.64 3.79
C PHE A 32 5.66 -12.55 4.09
N ALA A 33 5.79 -11.41 3.40
CA ALA A 33 4.99 -10.21 3.64
C ALA A 33 4.15 -9.82 2.42
N CYS A 34 2.99 -9.22 2.70
CA CYS A 34 2.20 -8.45 1.77
C CYS A 34 2.66 -6.99 1.80
N GLN A 35 2.52 -6.28 0.68
CA GLN A 35 2.82 -4.86 0.57
C GLN A 35 1.60 -4.06 0.11
N THR A 36 1.51 -2.86 0.65
CA THR A 36 0.67 -1.76 0.16
C THR A 36 1.58 -0.62 -0.25
N LYS A 37 1.42 -0.13 -1.47
CA LYS A 37 2.13 1.06 -1.99
C LYS A 37 1.09 2.15 -2.28
N GLU A 38 0.95 3.08 -1.37
CA GLU A 38 0.00 4.20 -1.49
C GLU A 38 0.63 5.33 -2.29
N ILE A 39 -0.09 5.82 -3.30
CA ILE A 39 0.35 6.91 -4.16
C ILE A 39 -0.49 8.15 -3.88
N TYR A 40 0.20 9.23 -3.53
CA TYR A 40 -0.36 10.53 -3.27
C TYR A 40 0.14 11.53 -4.30
N ALA A 41 -0.75 12.38 -4.79
CA ALA A 41 -0.37 13.50 -5.64
C ALA A 41 -0.29 14.80 -4.85
N LEU A 42 0.71 15.61 -5.17
CA LEU A 42 0.84 16.96 -4.64
C LEU A 42 -0.22 17.87 -5.29
N ARG A 43 -1.03 18.55 -4.47
CA ARG A 43 -1.90 19.63 -4.92
C ARG A 43 -1.13 20.95 -4.97
N TYR A 44 -1.67 21.91 -5.73
CA TYR A 44 -1.14 23.27 -5.78
C TYR A 44 -1.08 23.96 -4.40
N THR A 45 -1.91 23.51 -3.45
CA THR A 45 -1.93 23.96 -2.05
C THR A 45 -0.75 23.45 -1.23
N GLY A 46 0.08 22.55 -1.78
CA GLY A 46 1.15 21.87 -1.05
C GLY A 46 0.71 20.59 -0.33
N GLU A 47 -0.58 20.26 -0.37
CA GLU A 47 -1.13 19.07 0.30
C GLU A 47 -1.00 17.81 -0.56
N TYR A 48 -0.69 16.68 0.08
CA TYR A 48 -0.69 15.37 -0.57
C TYR A 48 -2.06 14.71 -0.46
N VAL A 49 -2.65 14.35 -1.60
CA VAL A 49 -3.94 13.67 -1.65
C VAL A 49 -3.79 12.28 -2.22
N PHE A 50 -4.33 11.30 -1.48
CA PHE A 50 -4.36 9.90 -1.89
C PHE A 50 -5.02 9.77 -3.26
N ARG A 51 -4.39 9.02 -4.16
CA ARG A 51 -4.95 8.69 -5.47
C ARG A 51 -5.39 7.23 -5.54
N TYR A 52 -4.45 6.31 -5.31
CA TYR A 52 -4.69 4.88 -5.34
C TYR A 52 -3.56 4.15 -4.61
N ALA A 53 -3.79 2.88 -4.28
CA ALA A 53 -2.76 1.98 -3.79
C ALA A 53 -2.47 0.85 -4.79
N ILE A 54 -1.23 0.38 -4.80
CA ILE A 54 -0.83 -0.87 -5.47
C ILE A 54 -0.64 -1.92 -4.39
N LEU A 55 -1.28 -3.08 -4.56
CA LEU A 55 -1.25 -4.20 -3.63
C LEU A 55 -0.46 -5.35 -4.26
N GLY A 56 0.38 -6.02 -3.48
CA GLY A 56 1.04 -7.23 -3.96
C GLY A 56 2.01 -7.87 -2.97
N CYS A 57 2.84 -8.76 -3.50
CA CYS A 57 3.86 -9.49 -2.76
C CYS A 57 5.24 -9.06 -3.28
N PRO A 58 6.00 -8.26 -2.52
CA PRO A 58 7.34 -7.89 -2.94
C PRO A 58 8.31 -9.06 -2.73
N LYS A 59 9.46 -9.03 -3.43
CA LYS A 59 10.56 -9.96 -3.13
C LYS A 59 11.19 -9.70 -1.77
N ARG A 60 11.33 -8.42 -1.41
CA ARG A 60 11.70 -7.96 -0.07
C ARG A 60 10.80 -6.80 0.31
N CYS A 61 10.23 -6.82 1.50
CA CYS A 61 9.34 -5.78 1.98
C CYS A 61 10.13 -4.81 2.87
N ALA A 62 10.05 -3.52 2.55
CA ALA A 62 10.63 -2.46 3.35
C ALA A 62 9.60 -1.35 3.50
N GLU A 63 9.48 -0.83 4.72
CA GLU A 63 8.60 0.29 5.03
C GLU A 63 9.35 1.60 4.93
N TYR A 64 8.90 2.48 4.03
CA TYR A 64 9.50 3.78 3.84
C TYR A 64 8.55 4.72 3.10
N THR A 65 8.82 6.02 3.22
CA THR A 65 8.16 7.03 2.41
C THR A 65 9.13 7.58 1.38
N ARG A 66 8.73 7.59 0.11
CA ARG A 66 9.45 8.26 -0.97
C ARG A 66 8.70 9.53 -1.34
N VAL A 67 9.37 10.67 -1.25
CA VAL A 67 8.84 11.96 -1.70
C VAL A 67 9.61 12.37 -2.95
N THR A 68 8.89 12.73 -4.01
CA THR A 68 9.44 13.34 -5.22
C THR A 68 8.82 14.73 -5.42
N ASN A 69 9.28 15.44 -6.44
CA ASN A 69 8.72 16.76 -6.79
C ASN A 69 7.25 16.70 -7.22
N TRP A 70 6.73 15.51 -7.57
CA TRP A 70 5.38 15.33 -8.14
C TRP A 70 4.46 14.49 -7.26
N ASP A 71 5.01 13.51 -6.55
CA ASP A 71 4.25 12.54 -5.78
C ASP A 71 4.90 12.20 -4.44
N LYS A 72 4.07 11.69 -3.55
CA LYS A 72 4.50 11.00 -2.32
C LYS A 72 4.02 9.55 -2.44
N THR A 73 4.93 8.62 -2.19
CA THR A 73 4.61 7.20 -2.13
C THR A 73 4.92 6.66 -0.74
N VAL A 74 3.97 5.98 -0.12
CA VAL A 74 4.16 5.29 1.17
C VAL A 74 4.16 3.78 0.92
N PHE A 75 5.21 3.11 1.39
CA PHE A 75 5.36 1.65 1.32
C PHE A 75 5.13 1.09 2.73
N SER A 76 4.18 0.16 2.85
CA SER A 76 3.82 -0.50 4.12
C SER A 76 3.81 -2.01 3.96
N CYS A 77 4.17 -2.72 5.02
CA CYS A 77 4.34 -4.18 5.02
C CYS A 77 3.46 -4.82 6.09
N CYS A 78 2.94 -6.01 5.82
CA CYS A 78 2.19 -6.78 6.81
C CYS A 78 2.31 -8.29 6.54
N HIS A 79 2.12 -9.11 7.57
CA HIS A 79 2.44 -10.56 7.52
C HIS A 79 1.22 -11.48 7.63
N GLU A 80 0.02 -10.92 7.83
CA GLU A 80 -1.23 -11.68 7.90
C GLU A 80 -1.84 -11.90 6.49
N GLY A 81 -2.66 -12.93 6.34
CA GLY A 81 -3.38 -13.17 5.09
C GLY A 81 -4.29 -11.98 4.71
N TYR A 82 -4.19 -11.52 3.46
CA TYR A 82 -4.96 -10.41 2.88
C TYR A 82 -4.90 -9.10 3.69
N CYS A 83 -3.87 -8.92 4.53
CA CYS A 83 -3.74 -7.72 5.36
C CYS A 83 -3.60 -6.43 4.55
N ASN A 84 -3.03 -6.50 3.35
CA ASN A 84 -2.79 -5.36 2.48
C ASN A 84 -4.05 -4.81 1.80
N SER A 85 -5.20 -5.49 1.90
CA SER A 85 -6.49 -4.94 1.44
C SER A 85 -7.27 -4.21 2.54
N LYS A 86 -6.74 -4.14 3.76
CA LYS A 86 -7.29 -3.29 4.82
C LYS A 86 -6.97 -1.84 4.45
N SER A 87 -7.99 -1.09 4.02
CA SER A 87 -7.82 0.29 3.56
C SER A 87 -7.14 1.17 4.64
N PRO A 88 -6.25 2.08 4.26
CA PRO A 88 -5.70 3.10 5.16
C PRO A 88 -6.72 4.20 5.45
N VAL A 89 -7.99 3.85 5.71
CA VAL A 89 -9.04 4.79 6.13
C VAL A 89 -9.05 4.90 7.65
N ASN A 90 -7.87 5.03 8.24
CA ASN A 90 -7.69 5.44 9.64
C ASN A 90 -6.43 6.28 9.88
N LEU A 91 -5.74 6.72 8.82
CA LEU A 91 -4.93 7.92 8.89
C LEU A 91 -5.83 9.06 8.43
N THR A 92 -6.68 9.52 9.34
CA THR A 92 -7.17 10.91 9.32
C THR A 92 -6.01 11.83 8.92
N PRO A 93 -6.27 12.95 8.21
CA PRO A 93 -5.25 13.96 8.05
C PRO A 93 -4.82 14.37 9.45
N SER A 94 -3.68 13.87 9.90
CA SER A 94 -2.97 14.43 11.03
C SER A 94 -2.71 15.86 10.58
N LYS A 95 -3.53 16.78 11.09
CA LYS A 95 -3.31 18.21 11.01
C LYS A 95 -1.80 18.41 11.20
N SER A 96 -1.09 18.84 10.15
CA SER A 96 0.13 19.59 10.36
C SER A 96 -0.32 20.84 11.11
N SER A 97 -0.25 20.77 12.43
CA SER A 97 -0.26 21.95 13.26
C SER A 97 1.10 22.62 13.05
N TYR A 98 1.03 23.90 12.71
CA TYR A 98 2.12 24.86 12.48
C TYR A 98 3.41 24.62 13.29
#